data_AF-A0A7L3AG97-F1
#
_entry.id   AF-A0A7L3AG97-F1
#
_cell.length_a   1.000
_cell.length_b   1.000
_cell.length_c   1.000
_cell.angle_alpha   90.00
_cell.angle_beta   90.00
_cell.angle_gamma   90.00
#
_symmetry.space_group_name_H-M   'P 1'
#
loop_
_entity.id
_entity.type
_entity.pdbx_description
1 polymer ?
#
loop_
_entity_poly.entity_id
_entity_poly.type
_entity_poly.pdbx_seq_one_letter_code
_entity_poly.pdbx_strand_id
1 'polypeptide(L)'
;GAMDSFLVLHQLRCNGVLEGIRICRKGFPNRILYADFKQRYRILNPAAIPEDKFVDSRKATEKLLSSLELDRAQYKFGHTKVFFKAGLLGLLEEMRDERLAKVLTMLQARIRGYLMRVEYQKIISRREALYTIQWNIRAFNAVKNWSWMKLFFKIKPLLKSAQTEKEMSNLKEEFQKLKEALEKSEAKRKELEEKQVSMIQEKNDLALQLQAEQDNLADAEERCDLLIKSKIQLEAKVKELMERVEDEEEMSSELTAKKRKLEDECAELKKDIDDLEITLAKVEKEKHATENKVKNLIEEMAGLDEIIAKLTKEKKALQEAHQQALDDLQAEEDKVNTLTKAKVKLEQQVDDLESSLEQEKKVRMDLERAKRKLEGDLKLSQESVMDLENDKQQLDEKLKKKDFEMSQLNSRIEDGQVMEAQLQKKIKEIQ
;
A
#
# COMPACT_ATOMS: atom_id res chain seq x y z
N GLY A 1 -42.05 48.99 -57.50
CA GLY A 1 -40.77 49.21 -56.82
C GLY A 1 -40.97 49.66 -55.38
N ALA A 2 -41.59 48.82 -54.54
CA ALA A 2 -41.57 49.06 -53.10
C ALA A 2 -40.18 48.67 -52.56
N MET A 3 -39.58 49.51 -51.71
CA MET A 3 -38.23 49.32 -51.17
C MET A 3 -38.22 49.71 -49.68
N ASP A 4 -37.80 48.78 -48.83
CA ASP A 4 -37.61 49.04 -47.39
C ASP A 4 -36.19 49.57 -47.14
N SER A 5 -36.14 50.81 -46.66
CA SER A 5 -34.88 51.53 -46.45
C SER A 5 -34.03 50.96 -45.32
N PHE A 6 -34.64 50.45 -44.24
CA PHE A 6 -33.89 49.93 -43.09
C PHE A 6 -33.29 48.56 -43.40
N LEU A 7 -34.04 47.71 -44.09
CA LEU A 7 -33.55 46.41 -44.55
C LEU A 7 -32.37 46.58 -45.51
N VAL A 8 -32.48 47.51 -46.47
CA VAL A 8 -31.39 47.79 -47.42
C VAL A 8 -30.17 48.38 -46.70
N LEU A 9 -30.36 49.29 -45.74
CA LEU A 9 -29.25 49.84 -44.97
C LEU A 9 -28.49 48.75 -44.19
N HIS A 10 -29.22 47.80 -43.59
CA HIS A 10 -28.62 46.66 -42.90
C HIS A 10 -27.84 45.77 -43.87
N GLN A 11 -28.43 45.42 -45.02
CA GLN A 11 -27.77 44.63 -46.07
C GLN A 11 -26.50 45.30 -46.60
N LEU A 12 -26.54 46.62 -46.87
CA LEU A 12 -25.37 47.36 -47.38
C LEU A 12 -24.21 47.38 -46.38
N ARG A 13 -24.50 47.40 -45.07
CA ARG A 13 -23.49 47.34 -44.00
C ARG A 13 -22.93 45.92 -43.83
N CYS A 14 -23.78 44.92 -43.71
CA CYS A 14 -23.36 43.52 -43.50
C CYS A 14 -22.59 42.95 -44.69
N ASN A 15 -22.95 43.33 -45.92
CA ASN A 15 -22.25 42.90 -47.13
C ASN A 15 -20.96 43.72 -47.40
N GLY A 16 -20.62 44.68 -46.53
CA GLY A 16 -19.43 45.52 -46.69
C GLY A 16 -19.44 46.37 -47.96
N VAL A 17 -20.62 46.77 -48.45
CA VAL A 17 -20.76 47.49 -49.72
C VAL A 17 -20.09 48.86 -49.65
N LEU A 18 -20.15 49.53 -48.49
CA LEU A 18 -19.48 50.81 -48.28
C LEU A 18 -17.95 50.68 -48.35
N GLU A 19 -17.39 49.64 -47.74
CA GLU A 19 -15.97 49.29 -47.79
C GLU A 19 -15.56 48.91 -49.21
N GLY A 20 -16.38 48.13 -49.92
CA GLY A 20 -16.20 47.79 -51.32
C GLY A 20 -16.16 49.03 -52.22
N ILE A 21 -17.11 49.95 -52.07
CA ILE A 21 -17.12 51.23 -52.81
C ILE A 21 -15.88 52.07 -52.46
N ARG A 22 -15.49 52.14 -51.17
CA ARG A 22 -14.32 52.89 -50.71
C ARG A 22 -13.02 52.38 -51.35
N ILE A 23 -12.87 51.05 -51.45
CA ILE A 23 -11.74 50.41 -52.12
C ILE A 23 -11.81 50.63 -53.63
N CYS A 24 -12.96 50.41 -54.27
CA CYS A 24 -13.13 50.62 -55.71
C CYS A 24 -12.85 52.07 -56.14
N ARG A 25 -13.17 53.06 -55.30
CA ARG A 25 -12.88 54.49 -55.56
C ARG A 25 -11.40 54.83 -55.47
N LYS A 26 -10.66 54.18 -54.57
CA LYS A 26 -9.21 54.32 -54.44
C LYS A 26 -8.45 53.45 -55.44
N GLY A 27 -9.03 52.33 -55.83
CA GLY A 27 -8.44 51.31 -56.69
C GLY A 27 -8.65 51.57 -58.18
N PHE A 28 -8.20 50.59 -58.96
CA PHE A 28 -8.26 50.59 -60.42
C PHE A 28 -8.95 49.29 -60.86
N PRO A 29 -10.27 49.31 -61.08
CA PRO A 29 -11.06 48.11 -61.35
C PRO A 29 -10.72 47.46 -62.70
N ASN A 30 -10.32 48.25 -63.69
CA ASN A 30 -10.02 47.78 -65.04
C ASN A 30 -8.52 47.48 -65.19
N ARG A 31 -8.18 46.32 -65.78
CA ARG A 31 -6.80 45.85 -65.91
C ARG A 31 -6.57 45.24 -67.29
N ILE A 32 -5.57 45.70 -68.02
CA ILE A 32 -5.30 45.26 -69.38
C ILE A 32 -3.82 44.90 -69.51
N LEU A 33 -3.52 43.80 -70.21
CA LEU A 33 -2.14 43.42 -70.54
C LEU A 33 -1.52 44.46 -71.48
N TYR A 34 -0.23 44.74 -71.31
CA TYR A 34 0.44 45.74 -72.15
C TYR A 34 0.41 45.41 -73.65
N ALA A 35 0.50 44.13 -74.02
CA ALA A 35 0.43 43.70 -75.41
C ALA A 35 -0.95 44.03 -76.02
N ASP A 36 -2.02 43.67 -75.31
CA ASP A 36 -3.40 43.93 -75.74
C ASP A 36 -3.68 45.43 -75.83
N PHE A 37 -3.24 46.20 -74.83
CA PHE A 37 -3.40 47.66 -74.83
C PHE A 37 -2.69 48.29 -76.03
N LYS A 38 -1.42 47.92 -76.26
CA LYS A 38 -0.64 48.37 -77.40
C LYS A 38 -1.35 48.03 -78.71
N GLN A 39 -1.78 46.79 -78.90
CA GLN A 39 -2.43 46.37 -80.14
C GLN A 39 -3.76 47.10 -80.36
N ARG A 40 -4.57 47.26 -79.31
CA ARG A 40 -5.93 47.81 -79.40
C ARG A 40 -5.92 49.32 -79.64
N TYR A 41 -5.07 50.06 -78.93
CA TYR A 41 -5.12 51.53 -78.90
C TYR A 41 -4.05 52.22 -79.74
N ARG A 42 -3.12 51.48 -80.37
CA ARG A 42 -2.11 52.06 -81.27
C ARG A 42 -2.70 52.96 -82.37
N ILE A 43 -3.92 52.67 -82.81
CA ILE A 43 -4.64 53.48 -83.80
C ILE A 43 -4.95 54.91 -83.33
N LEU A 44 -5.01 55.16 -82.02
CA LEU A 44 -5.27 56.49 -81.48
C LEU A 44 -4.17 57.48 -81.85
N ASN A 45 -2.92 57.02 -81.81
CA ASN A 45 -1.77 57.80 -82.23
C ASN A 45 -0.63 56.89 -82.76
N PRO A 46 -0.64 56.55 -84.07
CA PRO A 46 0.38 55.72 -84.67
C PRO A 46 1.79 56.31 -84.59
N ALA A 47 1.94 57.64 -84.56
CA ALA A 47 3.23 58.30 -84.48
C ALA A 47 3.92 58.11 -83.12
N ALA A 48 3.15 57.88 -82.04
CA ALA A 48 3.69 57.62 -80.70
C ALA A 48 4.39 56.25 -80.60
N ILE A 49 4.04 55.30 -81.49
CA ILE A 49 4.60 53.94 -81.53
C ILE A 49 5.11 53.64 -82.95
N PRO A 50 6.39 53.94 -83.24
CA PRO A 50 7.00 53.69 -84.54
C PRO A 50 6.85 52.23 -84.96
N GLU A 51 6.57 52.00 -86.24
CA GLU A 51 6.35 50.66 -86.82
C GLU A 51 7.68 49.93 -87.07
N ASP A 52 8.73 50.68 -87.43
CA ASP A 52 10.03 50.16 -87.87
C ASP A 52 10.98 49.78 -86.73
N LYS A 53 10.57 50.00 -85.47
CA LYS A 53 11.39 49.69 -84.30
C LYS A 53 10.59 48.87 -83.31
N PHE A 54 11.17 47.77 -82.87
CA PHE A 54 10.61 47.03 -81.75
C PHE A 54 10.60 47.92 -80.50
N VAL A 55 9.40 48.24 -80.02
CA VAL A 55 9.18 48.93 -78.75
C VAL A 55 8.51 47.94 -77.80
N ASP A 56 9.14 47.73 -76.66
CA ASP A 56 8.58 46.97 -75.54
C ASP A 56 7.15 47.40 -75.23
N SER A 57 6.26 46.46 -74.94
CA SER A 57 4.82 46.70 -74.83
C SER A 57 4.47 47.66 -73.68
N ARG A 58 5.22 47.61 -72.58
CA ARG A 58 5.04 48.54 -71.47
C ARG A 58 5.47 49.95 -71.87
N LYS A 59 6.66 50.10 -72.44
CA LYS A 59 7.16 51.40 -72.93
C LYS A 59 6.25 52.01 -74.01
N ALA A 60 5.72 51.19 -74.91
CA ALA A 60 4.77 51.62 -75.93
C ALA A 60 3.47 52.14 -75.32
N THR A 61 2.95 51.45 -74.30
CA THR A 61 1.77 51.85 -73.54
C THR A 61 2.00 53.17 -72.78
N GLU A 62 3.16 53.33 -72.14
CA GLU A 62 3.57 54.56 -71.45
C GLU A 62 3.63 55.77 -72.41
N LYS A 63 4.27 55.60 -73.58
CA LYS A 63 4.35 56.64 -74.61
C LYS A 63 2.97 57.00 -75.17
N LEU A 64 2.16 56.00 -75.48
CA LEU A 64 0.82 56.22 -76.03
C LEU A 64 -0.07 56.98 -75.05
N LEU A 65 -0.16 56.52 -73.79
CA LEU A 65 -0.95 57.21 -72.75
C LEU A 65 -0.45 58.63 -72.49
N SER A 66 0.87 58.85 -72.52
CA SER A 66 1.45 60.19 -72.38
C SER A 66 1.11 61.12 -73.55
N SER A 67 0.88 60.56 -74.75
CA SER A 67 0.50 61.34 -75.94
C SER A 67 -0.99 61.69 -76.01
N LEU A 68 -1.83 61.08 -75.18
CA LEU A 68 -3.29 61.26 -75.17
C LEU A 68 -3.76 62.30 -74.16
N GLU A 69 -2.83 63.03 -73.51
CA GLU A 69 -3.12 64.11 -72.54
C GLU A 69 -4.08 63.69 -71.41
N LEU A 70 -4.01 62.42 -70.99
CA LEU A 70 -4.87 61.85 -69.95
C LEU A 70 -4.33 62.17 -68.55
N ASP A 71 -5.24 62.33 -67.59
CA ASP A 71 -4.88 62.51 -66.18
C ASP A 71 -4.15 61.26 -65.63
N ARG A 72 -2.92 61.47 -65.15
CA ARG A 72 -2.07 60.42 -64.54
C ARG A 72 -2.65 59.82 -63.26
N ALA A 73 -3.64 60.44 -62.63
CA ALA A 73 -4.33 59.86 -61.47
C ALA A 73 -5.36 58.79 -61.86
N GLN A 74 -5.75 58.73 -63.14
CA GLN A 74 -6.78 57.79 -63.62
C GLN A 74 -6.22 56.45 -64.09
N TYR A 75 -4.89 56.32 -64.22
CA TYR A 75 -4.25 55.06 -64.55
C TYR A 75 -2.96 54.81 -63.77
N LYS A 76 -2.56 53.54 -63.65
CA LYS A 76 -1.31 53.11 -63.02
C LYS A 76 -0.66 51.97 -63.78
N PHE A 77 0.67 51.95 -63.78
CA PHE A 77 1.47 50.89 -64.38
C PHE A 77 1.82 49.83 -63.35
N GLY A 78 1.49 48.57 -63.62
CA GLY A 78 2.04 47.43 -62.89
C GLY A 78 3.17 46.75 -63.68
N HIS A 79 3.58 45.56 -63.23
CA HIS A 79 4.64 44.81 -63.90
C HIS A 79 4.22 44.27 -65.27
N THR A 80 3.05 43.64 -65.37
CA THR A 80 2.56 42.98 -66.59
C THR A 80 1.33 43.67 -67.20
N LYS A 81 0.64 44.50 -66.41
CA LYS A 81 -0.65 45.11 -66.77
C LYS A 81 -0.66 46.60 -66.47
N VAL A 82 -1.45 47.34 -67.25
CA VAL A 82 -1.87 48.70 -66.97
C VAL A 82 -3.26 48.67 -66.32
N PHE A 83 -3.46 49.56 -65.35
CA PHE A 83 -4.65 49.64 -64.51
C PHE A 83 -5.36 50.96 -64.74
N PHE A 84 -6.68 50.96 -64.90
CA PHE A 84 -7.49 52.14 -65.17
C PHE A 84 -8.61 52.29 -64.14
N LYS A 85 -8.95 53.56 -63.81
CA LYS A 85 -10.17 53.89 -63.09
C LYS A 85 -11.40 53.59 -63.95
N ALA A 86 -12.56 53.50 -63.30
CA ALA A 86 -13.83 53.43 -64.00
C ALA A 86 -14.02 54.66 -64.91
N GLY A 87 -14.62 54.48 -66.08
CA GLY A 87 -14.86 55.54 -67.06
C GLY A 87 -13.72 55.77 -68.06
N LEU A 88 -12.46 55.76 -67.62
CA LEU A 88 -11.32 56.07 -68.52
C LEU A 88 -11.20 55.08 -69.69
N LEU A 89 -11.47 53.80 -69.45
CA LEU A 89 -11.43 52.80 -70.53
C LEU A 89 -12.54 53.02 -71.57
N GLY A 90 -13.72 53.48 -71.14
CA GLY A 90 -14.82 53.83 -72.05
C GLY A 90 -14.43 55.00 -72.95
N LEU A 91 -13.82 56.05 -72.38
CA LEU A 91 -13.30 57.19 -73.14
C LEU A 91 -12.26 56.75 -74.19
N LEU A 92 -11.35 55.84 -73.83
CA LEU A 92 -10.37 55.29 -74.77
C LEU A 92 -11.02 54.49 -75.92
N GLU A 93 -12.12 53.77 -75.67
CA GLU A 93 -12.89 53.10 -76.71
C GLU A 93 -13.62 54.10 -77.62
N GLU A 94 -14.25 55.13 -77.06
CA GLU A 94 -14.93 56.16 -77.85
C GLU A 94 -13.95 56.87 -78.81
N MET A 95 -12.79 57.31 -78.29
CA MET A 95 -11.73 57.89 -79.13
C MET A 95 -11.25 56.94 -80.23
N ARG A 96 -11.24 55.63 -79.95
CA ARG A 96 -10.80 54.59 -80.89
C ARG A 96 -11.85 54.37 -81.97
N ASP A 97 -13.12 54.33 -81.61
CA ASP A 97 -14.22 54.15 -82.54
C ASP A 97 -14.33 55.32 -83.53
N GLU A 98 -14.10 56.56 -83.07
CA GLU A 98 -14.02 57.73 -83.97
C GLU A 98 -12.89 57.61 -85.00
N ARG A 99 -11.72 57.10 -84.59
CA ARG A 99 -10.59 56.85 -85.50
C ARG A 99 -10.90 55.71 -86.48
N LEU A 100 -11.47 54.62 -85.98
CA LEU A 100 -11.86 53.47 -86.79
C LEU A 100 -12.92 53.84 -87.82
N ALA A 101 -13.92 54.64 -87.45
CA ALA A 101 -14.96 55.10 -88.36
C ALA A 101 -14.38 55.81 -89.60
N LYS A 102 -13.37 56.66 -89.41
CA LYS A 102 -12.66 57.34 -90.52
C LYS A 102 -11.92 56.34 -91.42
N VAL A 103 -11.17 55.41 -90.83
CA VAL A 103 -10.42 54.39 -91.59
C VAL A 103 -11.36 53.45 -92.35
N LEU A 104 -12.41 52.97 -91.69
CA LEU A 104 -13.41 52.09 -92.29
C LEU A 104 -14.15 52.78 -93.42
N THR A 105 -14.48 54.07 -93.29
CA THR A 105 -15.12 54.83 -94.37
C THR A 105 -14.22 54.91 -95.61
N MET A 106 -12.92 55.16 -95.43
CA MET A 106 -11.95 55.15 -96.54
C MET A 106 -11.81 53.76 -97.19
N LEU A 107 -11.75 52.71 -96.37
CA LEU A 107 -11.70 51.34 -96.86
C LEU A 107 -12.96 50.98 -97.66
N GLN A 108 -14.15 51.28 -97.12
CA GLN A 108 -15.42 51.08 -97.80
C GLN A 108 -15.49 51.84 -99.12
N ALA A 109 -15.02 53.09 -99.17
CA ALA A 109 -14.96 53.88 -100.40
C ALA A 109 -14.07 53.21 -101.46
N ARG A 110 -12.90 52.69 -101.06
CA ARG A 110 -12.00 51.94 -101.97
C ARG A 110 -12.64 50.65 -102.47
N ILE A 111 -13.26 49.87 -101.59
CA ILE A 111 -13.94 48.61 -101.94
C ILE A 111 -15.09 48.88 -102.90
N ARG A 112 -15.98 49.83 -102.59
CA ARG A 112 -17.09 50.24 -103.47
C ARG A 112 -16.57 50.71 -104.83
N GLY A 113 -15.51 51.52 -104.84
CA GLY A 113 -14.87 51.97 -106.08
C GLY A 113 -14.26 50.82 -106.91
N TYR A 114 -13.62 49.84 -106.26
CA TYR A 114 -13.09 48.65 -106.93
C TYR A 114 -14.22 47.80 -107.54
N LEU A 115 -15.25 47.50 -106.75
CA LEU A 115 -16.41 46.73 -107.21
C LEU A 115 -17.08 47.37 -108.43
N MET A 116 -17.27 48.70 -108.39
CA MET A 116 -17.86 49.42 -109.53
C MET A 116 -16.95 49.43 -110.76
N ARG A 117 -15.62 49.49 -110.61
CA ARG A 117 -14.70 49.37 -111.75
C ARG A 117 -14.72 47.99 -112.38
N VAL A 118 -14.77 46.93 -111.56
CA VAL A 118 -14.92 45.55 -112.04
C VAL A 118 -16.24 45.38 -112.79
N GLU A 119 -17.34 45.88 -112.22
CA GLU A 119 -18.65 45.80 -112.86
C GLU A 119 -18.70 46.64 -114.15
N TYR A 120 -18.09 47.81 -114.15
CA TYR A 120 -17.95 48.65 -115.35
C TYR A 120 -17.16 47.95 -116.45
N GLN A 121 -16.07 47.25 -116.11
CA GLN A 121 -15.33 46.46 -117.09
C GLN A 121 -16.20 45.34 -117.68
N LYS A 122 -17.02 44.65 -116.87
CA LYS A 122 -17.98 43.68 -117.40
C LYS A 122 -19.00 44.33 -118.33
N ILE A 123 -19.46 45.54 -118.04
CA ILE A 123 -20.39 46.29 -118.90
C ILE A 123 -19.71 46.62 -120.25
N ILE A 124 -18.45 47.07 -120.24
CA ILE A 124 -17.67 47.30 -121.46
C ILE A 124 -17.50 46.00 -122.25
N SER A 125 -17.04 44.93 -121.61
CA SER A 125 -16.85 43.64 -122.28
C SER A 125 -18.16 43.09 -122.83
N ARG A 126 -19.30 43.28 -122.15
CA ARG A 126 -20.64 42.94 -122.67
C ARG A 126 -20.98 43.76 -123.92
N ARG A 127 -20.65 45.05 -123.94
CA ARG A 127 -20.86 45.92 -125.10
C ARG A 127 -20.02 45.48 -126.30
N GLU A 128 -18.74 45.16 -126.09
CA GLU A 128 -17.84 44.65 -127.14
C GLU A 128 -18.27 43.26 -127.64
N ALA A 129 -18.63 42.37 -126.72
CA ALA A 129 -19.18 41.05 -127.05
C ALA A 129 -20.46 41.19 -127.86
N LEU A 130 -21.33 42.15 -127.54
CA LEU A 130 -22.56 42.41 -128.30
C LEU A 130 -22.25 42.80 -129.76
N TYR A 131 -21.28 43.68 -130.00
CA TYR A 131 -20.86 44.01 -131.37
C TYR A 131 -20.30 42.79 -132.11
N THR A 132 -19.42 42.03 -131.45
CA THR A 132 -18.82 40.81 -132.02
C THR A 132 -19.88 39.76 -132.34
N ILE A 133 -20.84 39.52 -131.44
CA ILE A 133 -21.95 38.58 -131.65
C ILE A 133 -22.83 39.05 -132.81
N GLN A 134 -23.23 40.31 -132.83
CA GLN A 134 -24.05 40.86 -133.92
C GLN A 134 -23.36 40.73 -135.28
N TRP A 135 -22.06 41.06 -135.36
CA TRP A 135 -21.29 40.91 -136.58
C TRP A 135 -21.16 39.43 -136.98
N ASN A 136 -20.81 38.54 -136.05
CA ASN A 136 -20.69 37.10 -136.33
C ASN A 136 -22.02 36.48 -136.76
N ILE A 137 -23.16 36.89 -136.18
CA ILE A 137 -24.48 36.43 -136.62
C ILE A 137 -24.75 36.87 -138.07
N ARG A 138 -24.41 38.11 -138.44
CA ARG A 138 -24.54 38.60 -139.82
C ARG A 138 -23.61 37.83 -140.77
N ALA A 139 -22.33 37.68 -140.42
CA ALA A 139 -21.35 36.93 -141.20
C ALA A 139 -21.73 35.46 -141.36
N PHE A 140 -22.16 34.80 -140.28
CA PHE A 140 -22.67 33.44 -140.32
C PHE A 140 -23.91 33.34 -141.21
N ASN A 141 -24.87 34.27 -141.12
CA ASN A 141 -26.04 34.26 -142.00
C ASN A 141 -25.67 34.42 -143.49
N ALA A 142 -24.63 35.18 -143.81
CA ALA A 142 -24.14 35.31 -145.18
C ALA A 142 -23.48 34.01 -145.69
N VAL A 143 -22.75 33.30 -144.82
CA VAL A 143 -21.89 32.18 -145.21
C VAL A 143 -22.52 30.79 -144.95
N LYS A 144 -23.53 30.67 -144.08
CA LYS A 144 -24.14 29.38 -143.68
C LYS A 144 -24.67 28.57 -144.87
N ASN A 145 -25.11 29.26 -145.93
CA ASN A 145 -25.65 28.61 -147.13
C ASN A 145 -24.58 28.30 -148.18
N TRP A 146 -23.35 28.82 -148.02
CA TRP A 146 -22.22 28.62 -148.94
C TRP A 146 -21.75 27.15 -148.91
N SER A 147 -21.60 26.55 -150.09
CA SER A 147 -21.28 25.13 -150.24
C SER A 147 -20.00 24.70 -149.51
N TRP A 148 -18.94 25.53 -149.56
CA TRP A 148 -17.67 25.25 -148.87
C TRP A 148 -17.81 25.24 -147.34
N MET A 149 -18.64 26.13 -146.76
CA MET A 149 -18.87 26.15 -145.31
C MET A 149 -19.66 24.93 -144.83
N LYS A 150 -20.67 24.50 -145.61
CA LYS A 150 -21.42 23.25 -145.35
C LYS A 150 -20.52 22.02 -145.38
N LEU A 151 -19.57 21.97 -146.32
CA LEU A 151 -18.57 20.90 -146.39
C LEU A 151 -17.68 20.89 -145.14
N PHE A 152 -17.16 22.06 -144.74
CA PHE A 152 -16.33 22.19 -143.54
C PHE A 152 -17.06 21.71 -142.27
N PHE A 153 -18.34 22.08 -142.06
CA PHE A 153 -19.11 21.61 -140.91
C PHE A 153 -19.38 20.11 -140.90
N LYS A 154 -19.47 19.45 -142.07
CA LYS A 154 -19.60 17.99 -142.16
C LYS A 154 -18.27 17.28 -141.86
N ILE A 155 -17.14 17.88 -142.24
CA ILE A 155 -15.81 17.28 -142.07
C ILE A 155 -15.25 17.52 -140.66
N LYS A 156 -15.45 18.71 -140.07
CA LYS A 156 -14.83 19.11 -138.79
C LYS A 156 -15.09 18.14 -137.63
N PRO A 157 -16.30 17.61 -137.39
CA PRO A 157 -16.56 16.63 -136.32
C PRO A 157 -15.92 15.26 -136.56
N LEU A 158 -15.60 14.92 -137.82
CA LEU A 158 -14.93 13.66 -138.18
C LEU A 158 -13.43 13.70 -137.87
N LEU A 159 -12.89 14.88 -137.53
CA LEU A 159 -11.52 15.06 -137.08
C LEU A 159 -11.39 14.63 -135.61
N LYS A 160 -11.16 13.33 -135.39
CA LYS A 160 -11.00 12.69 -134.07
C LYS A 160 -9.93 13.33 -133.14
N SER A 161 -9.01 14.14 -133.67
CA SER A 161 -7.87 14.68 -132.92
C SER A 161 -8.25 15.78 -131.90
N ALA A 162 -9.25 16.61 -132.20
CA ALA A 162 -9.51 17.80 -131.38
C ALA A 162 -10.25 17.49 -130.07
N GLN A 163 -11.11 16.47 -130.06
CA GLN A 163 -11.88 16.09 -128.87
C GLN A 163 -11.02 15.26 -127.90
N THR A 164 -10.22 14.33 -128.42
CA THR A 164 -9.33 13.48 -127.63
C THR A 164 -8.22 14.29 -126.95
N GLU A 165 -7.68 15.33 -127.61
CA GLU A 165 -6.66 16.20 -127.00
C GLU A 165 -7.19 16.97 -125.78
N LYS A 166 -8.42 17.48 -125.87
CA LYS A 166 -9.07 18.19 -124.76
C LYS A 166 -9.37 17.27 -123.58
N GLU A 167 -9.89 16.07 -123.86
CA GLU A 167 -10.15 15.05 -122.84
C GLU A 167 -8.85 14.60 -122.16
N MET A 168 -7.78 14.39 -122.94
CA MET A 168 -6.45 14.03 -122.41
C MET A 168 -5.83 15.14 -121.55
N SER A 169 -6.02 16.41 -121.91
CA SER A 169 -5.53 17.54 -121.09
C SER A 169 -6.24 17.59 -119.73
N ASN A 170 -7.57 17.45 -119.73
CA ASN A 170 -8.36 17.46 -118.49
C ASN A 170 -7.98 16.28 -117.59
N LEU A 171 -7.85 15.07 -118.17
CA LEU A 171 -7.50 13.88 -117.41
C LEU A 171 -6.11 13.99 -116.78
N LYS A 172 -5.14 14.59 -117.48
CA LYS A 172 -3.79 14.83 -116.94
C LYS A 172 -3.81 15.79 -115.75
N GLU A 173 -4.57 16.88 -115.83
CA GLU A 173 -4.69 17.83 -114.72
C GLU A 173 -5.35 17.18 -113.49
N GLU A 174 -6.43 16.42 -113.70
CA GLU A 174 -7.13 15.72 -112.62
C GLU A 174 -6.23 14.66 -111.97
N PHE A 175 -5.53 13.87 -112.79
CA PHE A 175 -4.58 12.87 -112.32
C PHE A 175 -3.47 13.50 -111.48
N GLN A 176 -2.89 14.61 -111.93
CA GLN A 176 -1.82 15.30 -111.20
C GLN A 176 -2.32 15.85 -109.85
N LYS A 177 -3.51 16.48 -109.83
CA LYS A 177 -4.13 16.97 -108.59
C LYS A 177 -4.41 15.85 -107.60
N LEU A 178 -4.95 14.72 -108.08
CA LEU A 178 -5.22 13.54 -107.25
C LEU A 178 -3.93 12.94 -106.69
N LYS A 179 -2.88 12.83 -107.50
CA LYS A 179 -1.59 12.31 -107.07
C LYS A 179 -0.95 13.17 -105.98
N GLU A 180 -0.93 14.49 -106.16
CA GLU A 180 -0.39 15.42 -105.15
C GLU A 180 -1.20 15.43 -103.86
N ALA A 181 -2.53 15.31 -103.95
CA ALA A 181 -3.40 15.23 -102.78
C ALA A 181 -3.18 13.93 -102.00
N LEU A 182 -3.03 12.80 -102.71
CA LEU A 182 -2.75 11.50 -102.11
C LEU A 182 -1.42 11.51 -101.35
N GLU A 183 -0.36 12.01 -101.98
CA GLU A 183 0.98 12.08 -101.36
C GLU A 183 0.99 12.95 -100.09
N LYS A 184 0.36 14.13 -100.14
CA LYS A 184 0.22 15.01 -98.96
C LYS A 184 -0.60 14.36 -97.85
N SER A 185 -1.66 13.64 -98.21
CA SER A 185 -2.52 12.95 -97.23
C SER A 185 -1.79 11.78 -96.58
N GLU A 186 -1.03 10.99 -97.34
CA GLU A 186 -0.26 9.86 -96.81
C GLU A 186 0.87 10.33 -95.88
N ALA A 187 1.58 11.39 -96.24
CA ALA A 187 2.61 11.98 -95.37
C ALA A 187 2.01 12.47 -94.04
N LYS A 188 0.89 13.19 -94.10
CA LYS A 188 0.20 13.69 -92.91
C LYS A 188 -0.37 12.57 -92.04
N ARG A 189 -0.87 11.49 -92.65
CA ARG A 189 -1.36 10.31 -91.93
C ARG A 189 -0.23 9.65 -91.13
N LYS A 190 0.94 9.44 -91.74
CA LYS A 190 2.10 8.85 -91.06
C LYS A 190 2.57 9.69 -89.87
N GLU A 191 2.69 11.01 -90.04
CA GLU A 191 3.08 11.93 -88.95
C GLU A 191 2.09 11.88 -87.77
N LEU A 192 0.79 11.81 -88.07
CA LEU A 192 -0.24 11.73 -87.04
C LEU A 192 -0.26 10.36 -86.35
N GLU A 193 -0.03 9.27 -87.08
CA GLU A 193 0.08 7.91 -86.50
C GLU A 193 1.27 7.82 -85.54
N GLU A 194 2.44 8.38 -85.91
CA GLU A 194 3.62 8.43 -85.03
C GLU A 194 3.33 9.22 -83.73
N LYS A 195 2.70 10.39 -83.85
CA LYS A 195 2.28 11.19 -82.68
C LYS A 195 1.26 10.45 -81.82
N GLN A 196 0.32 9.74 -82.45
CA GLN A 196 -0.68 8.96 -81.73
C GLN A 196 -0.04 7.82 -80.92
N VAL A 197 0.94 7.12 -81.48
CA VAL A 197 1.68 6.07 -80.77
C VAL A 197 2.42 6.65 -79.56
N SER A 198 3.12 7.78 -79.72
CA SER A 198 3.81 8.45 -78.60
C SER A 198 2.84 8.85 -77.48
N MET A 199 1.69 9.44 -77.83
CA MET A 199 0.69 9.83 -76.83
C MET A 199 0.03 8.63 -76.13
N ILE A 200 -0.18 7.52 -76.84
CA ILE A 200 -0.70 6.28 -76.24
C ILE A 200 0.32 5.69 -75.28
N GLN A 201 1.61 5.72 -75.64
CA GLN A 201 2.68 5.25 -74.76
C GLN A 201 2.75 6.10 -73.48
N GLU A 202 2.80 7.42 -73.59
CA GLU A 202 2.79 8.33 -72.42
C GLU A 202 1.56 8.11 -71.53
N LYS A 203 0.38 7.93 -72.14
CA LYS A 203 -0.85 7.63 -71.41
C LYS A 203 -0.72 6.31 -70.62
N ASN A 204 -0.18 5.26 -71.24
CA ASN A 204 -0.01 3.97 -70.59
C ASN A 204 1.03 4.04 -69.47
N ASP A 205 2.13 4.76 -69.67
CA ASP A 205 3.18 4.96 -68.66
C ASP A 205 2.61 5.72 -67.45
N LEU A 206 1.84 6.79 -67.69
CA LEU A 206 1.15 7.53 -66.63
C LEU A 206 0.10 6.67 -65.91
N ALA A 207 -0.61 5.79 -66.62
CA ALA A 207 -1.58 4.88 -66.01
C ALA A 207 -0.89 3.85 -65.10
N LEU A 208 0.27 3.32 -65.51
CA LEU A 208 1.08 2.43 -64.69
C LEU A 208 1.65 3.14 -63.46
N GLN A 209 2.14 4.37 -63.62
CA GLN A 209 2.58 5.19 -62.48
C GLN A 209 1.45 5.48 -61.50
N LEU A 210 0.26 5.83 -62.00
CA LEU A 210 -0.91 6.07 -61.17
C LEU A 210 -1.31 4.81 -60.39
N GLN A 211 -1.30 3.63 -61.02
CA GLN A 211 -1.59 2.38 -60.33
C GLN A 211 -0.56 2.09 -59.23
N ALA A 212 0.73 2.28 -59.52
CA ALA A 212 1.79 2.08 -58.52
C ALA A 212 1.66 3.04 -57.32
N GLU A 213 1.31 4.31 -57.57
CA GLU A 213 1.05 5.28 -56.49
C GLU A 213 -0.21 4.94 -55.69
N GLN A 214 -1.26 4.40 -56.34
CA GLN A 214 -2.46 3.92 -55.66
C GLN A 214 -2.16 2.72 -54.76
N ASP A 215 -1.36 1.76 -55.23
CA ASP A 215 -0.97 0.59 -54.44
C ASP A 215 -0.07 1.02 -53.26
N ASN A 216 0.88 1.94 -53.49
CA ASN A 216 1.70 2.53 -52.41
C ASN A 216 0.85 3.28 -51.36
N LEU A 217 -0.19 4.00 -51.81
CA LEU A 217 -1.11 4.69 -50.92
C LEU A 217 -1.92 3.69 -50.08
N ALA A 218 -2.42 2.62 -50.70
CA ALA A 218 -3.14 1.55 -49.99
C ALA A 218 -2.25 0.87 -48.93
N ASP A 219 -1.00 0.58 -49.26
CA ASP A 219 -0.01 0.05 -48.30
C ASP A 219 0.25 1.02 -47.13
N ALA A 220 0.31 2.32 -47.42
CA ALA A 220 0.50 3.36 -46.40
C ALA A 220 -0.74 3.50 -45.51
N GLU A 221 -1.94 3.44 -46.08
CA GLU A 221 -3.22 3.43 -45.36
C GLU A 221 -3.32 2.21 -44.43
N GLU A 222 -2.97 1.00 -44.91
CA GLU A 222 -2.97 -0.20 -44.07
C GLU A 222 -1.99 -0.08 -42.89
N ARG A 223 -0.78 0.45 -43.12
CA ARG A 223 0.19 0.71 -42.05
C ARG A 223 -0.34 1.73 -41.04
N CYS A 224 -0.99 2.81 -41.51
CA CYS A 224 -1.62 3.80 -40.65
C CYS A 224 -2.73 3.16 -39.80
N ASP A 225 -3.59 2.34 -40.39
CA ASP A 225 -4.67 1.64 -39.68
C ASP A 225 -4.13 0.67 -38.63
N LEU A 226 -3.06 -0.06 -38.93
CA LEU A 226 -2.37 -0.92 -37.96
C LEU A 226 -1.80 -0.11 -36.80
N LEU A 227 -1.17 1.05 -37.08
CA LEU A 227 -0.67 1.95 -36.05
C LEU A 227 -1.80 2.52 -35.19
N ILE A 228 -2.94 2.88 -35.79
CA ILE A 228 -4.12 3.37 -35.06
C ILE A 228 -4.65 2.27 -34.13
N LYS A 229 -4.77 1.03 -34.61
CA LYS A 229 -5.19 -0.12 -33.77
C LYS A 229 -4.22 -0.38 -32.63
N SER A 230 -2.91 -0.34 -32.91
CA SER A 230 -1.88 -0.51 -31.88
C SER A 230 -1.91 0.62 -30.85
N LYS A 231 -2.11 1.88 -31.29
CA LYS A 231 -2.27 3.04 -30.42
C LYS A 231 -3.44 2.85 -29.45
N ILE A 232 -4.61 2.44 -29.94
CA ILE A 232 -5.79 2.19 -29.10
C ILE A 232 -5.50 1.12 -28.05
N GLN A 233 -4.81 0.02 -28.42
CA GLN A 233 -4.43 -1.03 -27.47
C GLN A 233 -3.43 -0.54 -26.42
N LEU A 234 -2.45 0.28 -26.82
CA LEU A 234 -1.47 0.85 -25.92
C LEU A 234 -2.11 1.87 -24.97
N GLU A 235 -3.01 2.72 -25.46
CA GLU A 235 -3.78 3.66 -24.63
C GLU A 235 -4.63 2.90 -23.58
N ALA A 236 -5.26 1.79 -23.97
CA ALA A 236 -5.98 0.93 -23.04
C ALA A 236 -5.06 0.33 -21.95
N LYS A 237 -3.89 -0.20 -22.34
CA LYS A 237 -2.90 -0.72 -21.37
C LYS A 237 -2.34 0.36 -20.44
N VAL A 238 -2.10 1.56 -20.96
CA VAL A 238 -1.66 2.69 -20.15
C VAL A 238 -2.72 3.02 -19.10
N LYS A 239 -4.00 3.05 -19.49
CA LYS A 239 -5.10 3.29 -18.56
C LYS A 239 -5.21 2.21 -17.47
N GLU A 240 -5.15 0.94 -17.85
CA GLU A 240 -5.16 -0.18 -16.90
C GLU A 240 -3.98 -0.13 -15.91
N LEU A 241 -2.78 0.18 -16.41
CA LEU A 241 -1.59 0.32 -15.56
C LEU A 241 -1.67 1.54 -14.64
N MET A 242 -2.25 2.65 -15.10
CA MET A 242 -2.50 3.82 -14.25
C MET A 242 -3.47 3.48 -13.11
N GLU A 243 -4.60 2.84 -13.40
CA GLU A 243 -5.56 2.38 -12.38
C GLU A 243 -4.89 1.45 -11.36
N ARG A 244 -4.06 0.50 -11.83
CA ARG A 244 -3.31 -0.40 -10.93
C ARG A 244 -2.25 0.32 -10.08
N VAL A 245 -1.61 1.34 -10.62
CA VAL A 245 -0.66 2.16 -9.84
C VAL A 245 -1.40 2.94 -8.76
N GLU A 246 -2.56 3.53 -9.08
CA GLU A 246 -3.41 4.21 -8.10
C GLU A 246 -3.83 3.25 -6.96
N ASP A 247 -4.28 2.03 -7.28
CA ASP A 247 -4.64 1.01 -6.29
C ASP A 247 -3.44 0.63 -5.37
N GLU A 248 -2.25 0.44 -5.95
CA GLU A 248 -1.04 0.11 -5.18
C GLU A 248 -0.53 1.30 -4.34
N GLU A 249 -0.69 2.53 -4.83
CA GLU A 249 -0.41 3.75 -4.06
C GLU A 249 -1.37 3.89 -2.87
N GLU A 250 -2.67 3.61 -3.06
CA GLU A 250 -3.65 3.57 -1.98
C GLU A 250 -3.27 2.49 -0.96
N MET A 251 -2.99 1.25 -1.41
CA MET A 251 -2.58 0.16 -0.53
C MET A 251 -1.28 0.47 0.23
N SER A 252 -0.30 1.08 -0.43
CA SER A 252 0.96 1.52 0.19
C SER A 252 0.71 2.59 1.25
N SER A 253 -0.21 3.53 0.99
CA SER A 253 -0.63 4.55 1.97
C SER A 253 -1.33 3.91 3.19
N GLU A 254 -2.18 2.91 2.98
CA GLU A 254 -2.83 2.16 4.06
C GLU A 254 -1.82 1.36 4.88
N LEU A 255 -0.88 0.69 4.22
CA LEU A 255 0.17 -0.09 4.87
C LEU A 255 1.11 0.81 5.66
N THR A 256 1.50 1.97 5.14
CA THR A 256 2.29 2.95 5.89
C THR A 256 1.53 3.50 7.08
N ALA A 257 0.22 3.76 6.96
CA ALA A 257 -0.62 4.15 8.09
C ALA A 257 -0.73 3.05 9.16
N LYS A 258 -0.95 1.79 8.76
CA LYS A 258 -0.96 0.63 9.68
C LYS A 258 0.40 0.40 10.33
N LYS A 259 1.48 0.50 9.56
CA LYS A 259 2.85 0.39 10.04
C LYS A 259 3.11 1.45 11.12
N ARG A 260 2.72 2.69 10.89
CA ARG A 260 2.87 3.78 11.87
C ARG A 260 2.12 3.48 13.16
N LYS A 261 0.88 3.00 13.09
CA LYS A 261 0.12 2.57 14.27
C LYS A 261 0.82 1.44 15.04
N LEU A 262 1.32 0.42 14.34
CA LEU A 262 2.04 -0.68 14.96
C LEU A 262 3.39 -0.24 15.56
N GLU A 263 4.09 0.70 14.92
CA GLU A 263 5.29 1.31 15.46
C GLU A 263 5.00 2.10 16.73
N ASP A 264 3.91 2.88 16.76
CA ASP A 264 3.44 3.61 17.94
C ASP A 264 3.08 2.63 19.08
N GLU A 265 2.30 1.58 18.80
CA GLU A 265 1.96 0.52 19.78
C GLU A 265 3.21 -0.22 20.30
N CYS A 266 4.16 -0.55 19.42
CA CYS A 266 5.41 -1.19 19.84
C CYS A 266 6.28 -0.26 20.70
N ALA A 267 6.28 1.05 20.42
CA ALA A 267 6.99 2.03 21.23
C ALA A 267 6.35 2.18 22.62
N GLU A 268 5.01 2.18 22.71
CA GLU A 268 4.28 2.15 23.98
C GLU A 268 4.58 0.88 24.77
N LEU A 269 4.48 -0.30 24.15
CA LEU A 269 4.78 -1.57 24.83
C LEU A 269 6.24 -1.66 25.29
N LYS A 270 7.20 -1.14 24.51
CA LYS A 270 8.60 -1.06 24.95
C LYS A 270 8.75 -0.17 26.19
N LYS A 271 8.09 0.98 26.20
CA LYS A 271 8.09 1.88 27.36
C LYS A 271 7.47 1.20 28.58
N ASP A 272 6.35 0.49 28.42
CA ASP A 272 5.73 -0.26 29.50
C ASP A 272 6.64 -1.39 30.02
N ILE A 273 7.37 -2.07 29.13
CA ILE A 273 8.38 -3.07 29.51
C ILE A 273 9.52 -2.39 30.30
N ASP A 274 10.08 -1.28 29.82
CA ASP A 274 11.14 -0.56 30.52
C ASP A 274 10.67 -0.09 31.91
N ASP A 275 9.45 0.45 32.02
CA ASP A 275 8.83 0.85 33.28
C ASP A 275 8.62 -0.36 34.22
N LEU A 276 8.18 -1.50 33.66
CA LEU A 276 8.04 -2.76 34.40
C LEU A 276 9.38 -3.31 34.85
N GLU A 277 10.43 -3.26 34.03
CA GLU A 277 11.80 -3.67 34.40
C GLU A 277 12.35 -2.79 35.53
N ILE A 278 12.10 -1.48 35.49
CA ILE A 278 12.45 -0.55 36.59
C ILE A 278 11.71 -0.95 37.87
N THR A 279 10.41 -1.24 37.79
CA THR A 279 9.65 -1.69 38.97
C THR A 279 10.11 -3.07 39.46
N LEU A 280 10.44 -3.99 38.57
CA LEU A 280 10.97 -5.31 38.91
C LEU A 280 12.32 -5.18 39.63
N ALA A 281 13.26 -4.39 39.10
CA ALA A 281 14.54 -4.13 39.73
C ALA A 281 14.38 -3.48 41.13
N LYS A 282 13.39 -2.60 41.29
CA LYS A 282 13.05 -2.03 42.59
C LYS A 282 12.51 -3.09 43.56
N VAL A 283 11.58 -3.92 43.11
CA VAL A 283 11.02 -5.03 43.90
C VAL A 283 12.08 -6.09 44.23
N GLU A 284 13.00 -6.41 43.32
CA GLU A 284 14.13 -7.30 43.57
C GLU A 284 15.09 -6.73 44.61
N LYS A 285 15.34 -5.42 44.56
CA LYS A 285 16.17 -4.74 45.58
C LYS A 285 15.50 -4.75 46.96
N GLU A 286 14.18 -4.54 47.02
CA GLU A 286 13.38 -4.67 48.24
C GLU A 286 13.37 -6.12 48.74
N LYS A 287 13.21 -7.10 47.84
CA LYS A 287 13.29 -8.53 48.12
C LYS A 287 14.65 -8.90 48.71
N HIS A 288 15.76 -8.51 48.09
CA HIS A 288 17.10 -8.77 48.64
C HIS A 288 17.32 -8.11 50.00
N ALA A 289 16.77 -6.91 50.23
CA ALA A 289 16.80 -6.29 51.55
C ALA A 289 16.01 -7.11 52.60
N THR A 290 14.87 -7.68 52.22
CA THR A 290 14.10 -8.59 53.09
C THR A 290 14.78 -9.95 53.28
N GLU A 291 15.37 -10.55 52.25
CA GLU A 291 16.12 -11.80 52.35
C GLU A 291 17.34 -11.65 53.26
N ASN A 292 18.07 -10.53 53.19
CA ASN A 292 19.17 -10.26 54.11
C ASN A 292 18.69 -10.10 55.57
N LYS A 293 17.53 -9.50 55.81
CA LYS A 293 16.91 -9.48 57.14
C LYS A 293 16.56 -10.88 57.63
N VAL A 294 15.98 -11.71 56.75
CA VAL A 294 15.65 -13.11 57.07
C VAL A 294 16.92 -13.91 57.37
N LYS A 295 17.99 -13.72 56.60
CA LYS A 295 19.27 -14.40 56.81
C LYS A 295 19.91 -14.07 58.16
N ASN A 296 19.89 -12.79 58.55
CA ASN A 296 20.36 -12.36 59.87
C ASN A 296 19.52 -12.98 61.01
N LEU A 297 18.20 -13.04 60.84
CA LEU A 297 17.31 -13.69 61.83
C LEU A 297 17.53 -15.21 61.92
N ILE A 298 17.90 -15.86 60.81
CA ILE A 298 18.27 -17.29 60.79
C ILE A 298 19.60 -17.53 61.52
N GLU A 299 20.59 -16.65 61.36
CA GLU A 299 21.87 -16.72 62.10
C GLU A 299 21.66 -16.47 63.61
N GLU A 300 20.76 -15.57 63.99
CA GLU A 300 20.35 -15.40 65.40
C GLU A 300 19.62 -16.64 65.96
N MET A 301 18.76 -17.29 65.16
CA MET A 301 18.12 -18.56 65.55
C MET A 301 19.15 -19.68 65.74
N ALA A 302 20.13 -19.82 64.84
CA ALA A 302 21.17 -20.83 64.97
C ALA A 302 22.04 -20.63 66.23
N GLY A 303 22.29 -19.38 66.61
CA GLY A 303 22.97 -19.05 67.87
C GLY A 303 22.14 -19.41 69.11
N LEU A 304 20.82 -19.23 69.06
CA LEU A 304 19.91 -19.64 70.13
C LEU A 304 19.80 -21.17 70.24
N ASP A 305 19.83 -21.90 69.13
CA ASP A 305 19.83 -23.37 69.12
C ASP A 305 21.12 -23.97 69.70
N GLU A 306 22.27 -23.32 69.52
CA GLU A 306 23.54 -23.73 70.17
C GLU A 306 23.51 -23.56 71.69
N ILE A 307 22.82 -22.52 72.19
CA ILE A 307 22.64 -22.27 73.62
C ILE A 307 21.69 -23.33 74.23
N ILE A 308 20.62 -23.68 73.52
CA ILE A 308 19.69 -24.75 73.93
C ILE A 308 20.41 -26.11 73.95
N ALA A 309 21.26 -26.40 72.97
CA ALA A 309 22.04 -27.64 72.94
C ALA A 309 23.01 -27.78 74.14
N LYS A 310 23.63 -26.67 74.58
CA LYS A 310 24.48 -26.65 75.79
C LYS A 310 23.68 -26.90 77.07
N LEU A 311 22.55 -26.23 77.25
CA LEU A 311 21.65 -26.43 78.40
C LEU A 311 21.06 -27.85 78.45
N THR A 312 20.80 -28.46 77.30
CA THR A 312 20.29 -29.84 77.21
C THR A 312 21.37 -30.87 77.58
N LYS A 313 22.65 -30.57 77.31
CA LYS A 313 23.78 -31.42 77.69
C LYS A 313 24.07 -31.37 79.20
N GLU A 314 23.94 -30.20 79.83
CA GLU A 314 24.05 -30.05 81.29
C GLU A 314 22.89 -30.74 82.04
N LYS A 315 21.67 -30.65 81.51
CA LYS A 315 20.50 -31.37 82.07
C LYS A 315 20.70 -32.89 82.08
N LYS A 316 21.32 -33.44 81.03
CA LYS A 316 21.54 -34.89 80.89
C LYS A 316 22.65 -35.40 81.84
N ALA A 317 23.71 -34.62 82.03
CA ALA A 317 24.77 -34.94 83.00
C ALA A 317 24.27 -34.91 84.46
N LEU A 318 23.33 -34.00 84.79
CA LEU A 318 22.68 -33.96 86.10
C LEU A 318 21.69 -35.12 86.34
N GLN A 319 21.05 -35.65 85.29
CA GLN A 319 20.19 -36.84 85.40
C GLN A 319 20.99 -38.14 85.54
N GLU A 320 22.15 -38.27 84.90
CA GLU A 320 23.02 -39.46 85.02
C GLU A 320 23.70 -39.54 86.40
N ALA A 321 24.06 -38.40 87.01
CA ALA A 321 24.58 -38.35 88.38
C ALA A 321 23.51 -38.69 89.44
N HIS A 322 22.24 -38.35 89.19
CA HIS A 322 21.13 -38.70 90.07
C HIS A 322 20.80 -40.21 90.01
N GLN A 323 20.89 -40.85 88.84
CA GLN A 323 20.60 -42.28 88.69
C GLN A 323 21.69 -43.15 89.35
N GLN A 324 22.96 -42.76 89.26
CA GLN A 324 24.07 -43.47 89.90
C GLN A 324 24.00 -43.41 91.44
N ALA A 325 23.53 -42.30 92.02
CA ALA A 325 23.31 -42.17 93.47
C ALA A 325 22.09 -42.97 93.98
N LEU A 326 21.13 -43.31 93.10
CA LEU A 326 20.02 -44.20 93.42
C LEU A 326 20.43 -45.68 93.41
N ASP A 327 21.31 -46.08 92.49
CA ASP A 327 21.77 -47.47 92.38
C ASP A 327 22.72 -47.87 93.53
N ASP A 328 23.54 -46.94 94.04
CA ASP A 328 24.39 -47.18 95.21
C ASP A 328 23.59 -47.24 96.53
N LEU A 329 22.44 -46.56 96.62
CA LEU A 329 21.52 -46.64 97.76
C LEU A 329 20.72 -47.96 97.75
N GLN A 330 20.33 -48.44 96.57
CA GLN A 330 19.64 -49.73 96.38
C GLN A 330 20.55 -50.93 96.72
N ALA A 331 21.85 -50.84 96.43
CA ALA A 331 22.82 -51.89 96.78
C ALA A 331 23.10 -52.02 98.29
N GLU A 332 22.98 -50.93 99.06
CA GLU A 332 23.04 -50.96 100.52
C GLU A 332 21.70 -51.37 101.16
N GLU A 333 20.54 -51.07 100.55
CA GLU A 333 19.23 -51.61 100.97
C GLU A 333 19.11 -53.13 100.77
N ASP A 334 19.70 -53.71 99.72
CA ASP A 334 19.62 -55.16 99.46
C ASP A 334 20.52 -56.01 100.39
N LYS A 335 21.60 -55.43 100.94
CA LYS A 335 22.39 -56.04 102.04
C LYS A 335 21.67 -55.98 103.39
N VAL A 336 20.92 -54.90 103.66
CA VAL A 336 20.09 -54.77 104.88
C VAL A 336 18.88 -55.71 104.82
N ASN A 337 18.28 -55.91 103.64
CA ASN A 337 17.14 -56.82 103.45
C ASN A 337 17.50 -58.31 103.57
N THR A 338 18.73 -58.72 103.23
CA THR A 338 19.19 -60.10 103.45
C THR A 338 19.55 -60.37 104.92
N LEU A 339 20.05 -59.37 105.66
CA LEU A 339 20.24 -59.46 107.12
C LEU A 339 18.93 -59.38 107.91
N THR A 340 17.94 -58.65 107.42
CA THR A 340 16.59 -58.54 108.04
C THR A 340 15.77 -59.81 107.82
N LYS A 341 15.92 -60.51 106.68
CA LYS A 341 15.29 -61.83 106.46
C LYS A 341 15.90 -62.96 107.30
N ALA A 342 17.16 -62.87 107.70
CA ALA A 342 17.78 -63.79 108.65
C ALA A 342 17.40 -63.48 110.11
N LYS A 343 17.20 -62.18 110.43
CA LYS A 343 16.71 -61.71 111.73
C LYS A 343 15.25 -62.10 112.00
N VAL A 344 14.35 -61.93 111.03
CA VAL A 344 12.92 -62.29 111.14
C VAL A 344 12.71 -63.80 111.31
N LYS A 345 13.59 -64.66 110.76
CA LYS A 345 13.50 -66.12 110.97
C LYS A 345 13.96 -66.60 112.36
N LEU A 346 14.78 -65.81 113.06
CA LEU A 346 15.21 -66.08 114.44
C LEU A 346 14.30 -65.41 115.46
N GLU A 347 13.68 -64.26 115.13
CA GLU A 347 12.66 -63.60 115.96
C GLU A 347 11.33 -64.37 115.95
N GLN A 348 10.94 -64.99 114.83
CA GLN A 348 9.72 -65.85 114.76
C GLN A 348 9.84 -67.15 115.57
N GLN A 349 11.05 -67.67 115.82
CA GLN A 349 11.26 -68.84 116.71
C GLN A 349 11.35 -68.45 118.20
N VAL A 350 11.56 -67.17 118.49
CA VAL A 350 11.53 -66.61 119.85
C VAL A 350 10.10 -66.20 120.22
N ASP A 351 9.33 -65.63 119.30
CA ASP A 351 7.91 -65.28 119.52
C ASP A 351 6.99 -66.52 119.70
N ASP A 352 7.28 -67.66 119.07
CA ASP A 352 6.52 -68.91 119.27
C ASP A 352 6.85 -69.61 120.62
N LEU A 353 7.99 -69.27 121.24
CA LEU A 353 8.37 -69.72 122.59
C LEU A 353 7.96 -68.70 123.69
N GLU A 354 7.86 -67.41 123.35
CA GLU A 354 7.34 -66.36 124.24
C GLU A 354 5.80 -66.35 124.30
N SER A 355 5.10 -66.73 123.23
CA SER A 355 3.64 -66.93 123.19
C SER A 355 3.20 -68.15 124.03
N SER A 356 3.99 -69.23 124.06
CA SER A 356 3.75 -70.37 124.97
C SER A 356 4.02 -70.02 126.44
N LEU A 357 4.90 -69.07 126.74
CA LEU A 357 5.21 -68.63 128.11
C LEU A 357 4.20 -67.58 128.64
N GLU A 358 3.65 -66.73 127.78
CA GLU A 358 2.66 -65.71 128.15
C GLU A 358 1.24 -66.32 128.28
N GLN A 359 0.97 -67.44 127.59
CA GLN A 359 -0.24 -68.26 127.78
C GLN A 359 -0.18 -69.10 129.08
N GLU A 360 1.02 -69.48 129.54
CA GLU A 360 1.27 -70.10 130.86
C GLU A 360 1.15 -69.07 132.03
N LYS A 361 1.55 -67.81 131.80
CA LYS A 361 1.38 -66.72 132.80
C LYS A 361 -0.08 -66.32 133.04
N LYS A 362 -0.97 -66.52 132.05
CA LYS A 362 -2.41 -66.23 132.18
C LYS A 362 -3.17 -67.32 132.95
N VAL A 363 -2.75 -68.59 132.84
CA VAL A 363 -3.27 -69.69 133.67
C VAL A 363 -2.69 -69.65 135.10
N ARG A 364 -1.47 -69.14 135.28
CA ARG A 364 -0.87 -68.93 136.60
C ARG A 364 -1.54 -67.79 137.40
N MET A 365 -2.01 -66.71 136.76
CA MET A 365 -2.77 -65.66 137.43
C MET A 365 -4.16 -66.10 137.90
N ASP A 366 -4.79 -67.05 137.20
CA ASP A 366 -6.05 -67.66 137.63
C ASP A 366 -5.85 -68.74 138.72
N LEU A 367 -4.65 -69.32 138.84
CA LEU A 367 -4.24 -70.10 140.01
C LEU A 367 -3.84 -69.23 141.21
N GLU A 368 -3.23 -68.05 141.02
CA GLU A 368 -2.89 -67.12 142.12
C GLU A 368 -4.13 -66.45 142.74
N ARG A 369 -5.24 -66.33 142.01
CA ARG A 369 -6.56 -65.96 142.57
C ARG A 369 -7.26 -67.12 143.31
N ALA A 370 -7.00 -68.38 142.94
CA ALA A 370 -7.41 -69.55 143.73
C ALA A 370 -6.50 -69.79 144.95
N LYS A 371 -5.21 -69.44 144.84
CA LYS A 371 -4.20 -69.48 145.92
C LYS A 371 -4.46 -68.41 146.97
N ARG A 372 -4.86 -67.18 146.61
CA ARG A 372 -5.31 -66.15 147.58
C ARG A 372 -6.62 -66.49 148.29
N LYS A 373 -7.38 -67.46 147.80
CA LYS A 373 -8.58 -68.00 148.47
C LYS A 373 -8.24 -69.15 149.43
N LEU A 374 -7.18 -69.93 149.15
CA LEU A 374 -6.67 -71.02 150.00
C LEU A 374 -5.56 -70.59 150.99
N GLU A 375 -4.84 -69.50 150.71
CA GLU A 375 -3.90 -68.86 151.65
C GLU A 375 -4.66 -68.06 152.72
N GLY A 376 -5.90 -67.63 152.47
CA GLY A 376 -6.81 -67.10 153.50
C GLY A 376 -7.25 -68.18 154.50
N ASP A 377 -7.45 -69.42 154.02
CA ASP A 377 -7.77 -70.57 154.88
C ASP A 377 -6.53 -71.10 155.62
N LEU A 378 -5.32 -70.94 155.07
CA LEU A 378 -4.07 -71.26 155.75
C LEU A 378 -3.63 -70.17 156.76
N LYS A 379 -3.95 -68.90 156.52
CA LYS A 379 -3.64 -67.79 157.45
C LYS A 379 -4.55 -67.79 158.69
N LEU A 380 -5.81 -68.21 158.57
CA LEU A 380 -6.66 -68.53 159.72
C LEU A 380 -6.16 -69.74 160.54
N SER A 381 -5.49 -70.69 159.89
CA SER A 381 -4.88 -71.86 160.57
C SER A 381 -3.47 -71.60 161.10
N GLN A 382 -2.74 -70.63 160.56
CA GLN A 382 -1.38 -70.27 161.00
C GLN A 382 -1.36 -69.13 162.01
N GLU A 383 -2.35 -68.22 162.02
CA GLU A 383 -2.59 -67.29 163.14
C GLU A 383 -3.00 -68.07 164.41
N SER A 384 -3.69 -69.21 164.28
CA SER A 384 -3.95 -70.14 165.40
C SER A 384 -2.72 -70.91 165.90
N VAL A 385 -1.61 -70.96 165.15
CA VAL A 385 -0.39 -71.71 165.51
C VAL A 385 0.74 -70.78 165.95
N MET A 386 0.86 -69.59 165.36
CA MET A 386 1.81 -68.57 165.80
C MET A 386 1.43 -67.98 167.15
N ASP A 387 0.13 -67.88 167.49
CA ASP A 387 -0.32 -67.52 168.84
C ASP A 387 0.02 -68.62 169.86
N LEU A 388 -0.03 -69.90 169.48
CA LEU A 388 0.38 -71.04 170.34
C LEU A 388 1.91 -71.20 170.46
N GLU A 389 2.69 -70.81 169.44
CA GLU A 389 4.16 -70.81 169.49
C GLU A 389 4.72 -69.65 170.32
N ASN A 390 4.05 -68.48 170.32
CA ASN A 390 4.38 -67.37 171.22
C ASN A 390 4.05 -67.69 172.69
N ASP A 391 2.94 -68.40 172.97
CA ASP A 391 2.61 -68.86 174.32
C ASP A 391 3.57 -69.96 174.83
N LYS A 392 4.10 -70.80 173.92
CA LYS A 392 5.09 -71.82 174.26
C LYS A 392 6.46 -71.23 174.60
N GLN A 393 6.95 -70.23 173.85
CA GLN A 393 8.22 -69.56 174.15
C GLN A 393 8.18 -68.74 175.45
N GLN A 394 7.04 -68.15 175.81
CA GLN A 394 6.88 -67.45 177.10
C GLN A 394 6.76 -68.40 178.31
N LEU A 395 6.33 -69.65 178.11
CA LEU A 395 6.31 -70.69 179.16
C LEU A 395 7.68 -71.36 179.35
N ASP A 396 8.47 -71.55 178.28
CA ASP A 396 9.84 -72.07 178.35
C ASP A 396 10.81 -71.11 179.08
N GLU A 397 10.58 -69.79 179.01
CA GLU A 397 11.34 -68.80 179.79
C GLU A 397 10.93 -68.72 181.27
N LYS A 398 9.67 -69.09 181.60
CA LYS A 398 9.21 -69.19 183.01
C LYS A 398 9.68 -70.48 183.71
N LEU A 399 9.85 -71.58 182.98
CA LEU A 399 10.27 -72.86 183.54
C LEU A 399 11.78 -72.88 183.84
N LYS A 400 12.61 -72.27 182.96
CA LYS A 400 14.04 -72.05 183.23
C LYS A 400 14.31 -71.11 184.41
N LYS A 401 13.40 -70.16 184.69
CA LYS A 401 13.49 -69.27 185.86
C LYS A 401 13.11 -69.97 187.17
N LYS A 402 12.19 -70.95 187.13
CA LYS A 402 11.76 -71.74 188.30
C LYS A 402 12.76 -72.83 188.70
N ASP A 403 13.48 -73.45 187.77
CA ASP A 403 14.49 -74.47 188.11
C ASP A 403 15.81 -73.89 188.62
N PHE A 404 16.18 -72.68 188.17
CA PHE A 404 17.31 -71.93 188.75
C PHE A 404 17.02 -71.51 190.21
N GLU A 405 15.75 -71.23 190.56
CA GLU A 405 15.31 -70.97 191.94
C GLU A 405 15.30 -72.24 192.82
N MET A 406 14.99 -73.43 192.27
CA MET A 406 15.09 -74.71 193.01
C MET A 406 16.54 -75.13 193.30
N SER A 407 17.47 -74.83 192.40
CA SER A 407 18.89 -75.08 192.61
C SER A 407 19.49 -74.15 193.69
N GLN A 408 19.02 -72.89 193.78
CA GLN A 408 19.41 -71.95 194.84
C GLN A 408 18.78 -72.25 196.22
N LEU A 409 17.64 -72.93 196.29
CA LEU A 409 17.00 -73.29 197.57
C LEU A 409 17.63 -74.53 198.22
N ASN A 410 18.13 -75.51 197.45
CA ASN A 410 18.81 -76.67 198.05
C ASN A 410 20.25 -76.37 198.51
N SER A 411 20.96 -75.49 197.80
CA SER A 411 22.24 -74.94 198.29
C SER A 411 22.08 -74.16 199.61
N ARG A 412 20.89 -73.63 199.91
CA ARG A 412 20.58 -72.99 201.21
C ARG A 412 20.17 -73.98 202.32
N ILE A 413 19.76 -75.20 201.99
CA ILE A 413 19.46 -76.25 202.99
C ILE A 413 20.75 -76.93 203.45
N GLU A 414 21.75 -77.05 202.57
CA GLU A 414 23.10 -77.51 202.94
C GLU A 414 23.83 -76.53 203.88
N ASP A 415 23.58 -75.23 203.77
CA ASP A 415 24.17 -74.23 204.69
C ASP A 415 23.41 -74.09 206.02
N GLY A 416 22.14 -74.51 206.08
CA GLY A 416 21.30 -74.41 207.28
C GLY A 416 21.57 -75.48 208.35
N GLN A 417 21.88 -76.71 207.95
CA GLN A 417 22.08 -77.81 208.91
C GLN A 417 23.49 -77.83 209.53
N VAL A 418 24.46 -77.15 208.92
CA VAL A 418 25.77 -76.86 209.53
C VAL A 418 25.66 -75.82 210.65
N MET A 419 24.59 -74.99 210.66
CA MET A 419 24.36 -73.97 211.68
C MET A 419 23.56 -74.49 212.89
N GLU A 420 22.74 -75.54 212.75
CA GLU A 420 22.05 -76.16 213.89
C GLU A 420 22.99 -77.01 214.76
N ALA A 421 24.09 -77.49 214.17
CA ALA A 421 25.23 -78.05 214.90
C ALA A 421 25.94 -77.02 215.83
N GLN A 422 25.72 -75.71 215.65
CA GLN A 422 26.38 -74.66 216.43
C GLN A 422 25.52 -74.06 217.57
N LEU A 423 24.20 -74.30 217.63
CA LEU A 423 23.31 -73.65 218.61
C LEU A 423 22.82 -74.51 219.80
N GLN A 424 22.86 -75.85 219.77
CA GLN A 424 22.58 -76.66 220.99
C GLN A 424 23.80 -77.24 221.70
N LYS A 425 25.01 -76.93 221.20
CA LYS A 425 26.22 -76.87 222.04
C LYS A 425 26.19 -75.68 223.03
N LYS A 426 25.17 -74.79 222.95
CA LYS A 426 25.01 -73.58 223.78
C LYS A 426 23.87 -73.61 224.82
N ILE A 427 23.09 -74.70 224.93
CA ILE A 427 22.04 -74.83 225.98
C ILE A 427 22.31 -76.08 226.81
N LYS A 428 23.54 -76.10 227.33
CA LYS A 428 23.98 -76.87 228.49
C LYS A 428 24.49 -75.96 229.61
N GLU A 429 24.23 -74.64 229.55
CA GLU A 429 24.85 -73.67 230.46
C GLU A 429 23.88 -72.75 231.24
N ILE A 430 22.54 -72.94 231.19
CA ILE A 430 21.61 -72.12 232.02
C ILE A 430 20.56 -72.91 232.84
N GLN A 431 20.43 -74.23 232.71
CA GLN A 431 19.65 -75.10 233.63
C GLN A 431 20.11 -76.54 233.45
#